data_AF-A0A523UA74-F1
#
_entry.id   AF-A0A523UA74-F1
#
_cell.length_a   1.000
_cell.length_b   1.000
_cell.length_c   1.000
_cell.angle_alpha   90.00
_cell.angle_beta   90.00
_cell.angle_gamma   90.00
#
_symmetry.space_group_name_H-M   'P 1'
#
loop_
_entity.id
_entity.type
_entity.pdbx_description
1 polymer ?
#
loop_
_entity_poly.entity_id
_entity_poly.type
_entity_poly.pdbx_seq_one_letter_code
_entity_poly.pdbx_strand_id
1 'polypeptide(L)' 'MVPEEGWVGIKEVAAHLRVAKESIYRWAESKGFPAHRVGRLLRFQLSEVDEWSEEQRWRGCRV' A
#
# COMPACT_ATOMS: atom_id res chain seq x y z
N MET A 1 13.53 -5.80 -15.71
CA MET A 1 12.18 -5.52 -16.24
C MET A 1 11.24 -6.37 -15.40
N VAL A 2 10.38 -5.73 -14.59
CA VAL A 2 9.76 -6.30 -13.37
C VAL A 2 8.61 -7.26 -13.71
N PRO A 3 8.62 -8.48 -13.17
CA PRO A 3 7.38 -9.17 -12.86
C PRO A 3 7.49 -9.74 -11.44
N GLU A 4 7.19 -8.93 -10.43
CA GLU A 4 6.99 -9.44 -9.09
C GLU A 4 5.50 -9.43 -8.79
N GLU A 5 4.79 -10.33 -9.47
CA GLU A 5 3.46 -10.82 -9.12
C GLU A 5 3.51 -11.67 -7.83
N GLY A 6 4.39 -11.29 -6.91
CA GLY A 6 4.64 -11.94 -5.64
C GLY A 6 4.26 -10.97 -4.55
N TRP A 7 3.33 -11.38 -3.71
CA TRP A 7 2.95 -10.70 -2.47
C TRP A 7 4.13 -10.01 -1.79
N VAL A 8 4.15 -8.68 -1.82
CA VAL A 8 5.23 -7.88 -1.24
C VAL A 8 4.95 -7.59 0.23
N GLY A 9 6.00 -7.41 1.02
CA GLY A 9 5.91 -7.06 2.43
C GLY A 9 5.85 -5.55 2.66
N ILE A 10 5.50 -5.14 3.89
CA ILE A 10 5.40 -3.72 4.30
C ILE A 10 6.66 -2.91 3.94
N LYS A 11 7.85 -3.51 4.08
CA LYS A 11 9.12 -2.82 3.82
C LYS A 11 9.31 -2.48 2.34
N GLU A 12 8.89 -3.38 1.45
CA GLU A 12 8.99 -3.19 0.00
C GLU A 12 8.01 -2.12 -0.47
N VAL A 13 6.78 -2.18 0.04
CA VAL A 13 5.75 -1.15 -0.20
C VAL A 13 6.24 0.23 0.26
N ALA A 14 6.80 0.31 1.47
CA ALA A 14 7.38 1.55 2.00
C ALA A 14 8.50 2.11 1.11
N ALA A 15 9.36 1.24 0.58
CA ALA A 15 10.43 1.63 -0.34
C ALA A 15 9.86 2.09 -1.70
N HIS A 16 8.82 1.42 -2.19
CA HIS A 16 8.16 1.72 -3.46
C HIS A 16 7.48 3.10 -3.44
N LEU A 17 6.64 3.37 -2.43
CA LEU A 17 5.97 4.68 -2.29
C LEU A 17 6.87 5.76 -1.66
N ARG A 18 8.07 5.41 -1.21
CA ARG A 18 8.97 6.28 -0.41
C ARG A 18 8.27 6.87 0.82
N VAL A 19 7.50 6.06 1.51
CA VAL A 19 6.77 6.45 2.74
C VAL A 19 7.26 5.68 3.95
N ALA A 20 7.09 6.27 5.14
CA ALA A 20 7.39 5.58 6.38
C ALA A 20 6.44 4.39 6.59
N LYS A 21 6.96 3.30 7.19
CA LYS A 21 6.14 2.12 7.55
C LYS A 21 5.01 2.50 8.51
N GLU A 22 5.24 3.51 9.35
CA GLU A 22 4.24 4.09 10.25
C GLU A 22 3.04 4.67 9.49
N SER A 23 3.28 5.31 8.34
CA SER A 23 2.20 5.81 7.48
C SER A 23 1.35 4.66 6.94
N ILE A 24 1.97 3.54 6.58
CA ILE A 24 1.27 2.34 6.08
C ILE A 24 0.39 1.73 7.18
N TYR A 25 0.90 1.60 8.41
CA TYR A 25 0.07 1.15 9.54
C TYR A 25 -1.10 2.11 9.79
N ARG A 26 -0.83 3.42 9.78
CA ARG A 26 -1.86 4.45 9.93
C ARG A 26 -2.92 4.37 8.82
N TRP A 27 -2.54 4.03 7.59
CA TRP A 27 -3.50 3.85 6.49
C TRP A 27 -4.26 2.53 6.61
N ALA A 28 -3.64 1.46 7.09
CA ALA A 28 -4.34 0.20 7.37
C ALA A 28 -5.42 0.38 8.44
N GLU A 29 -5.18 1.22 9.46
CA GLU A 29 -6.16 1.51 10.51
C GLU A 29 -7.19 2.59 10.11
N SER A 30 -6.76 3.65 9.42
CA SER A 30 -7.59 4.85 9.19
C SER A 30 -8.22 4.94 7.80
N LYS A 31 -7.57 4.39 6.77
CA LYS A 31 -7.96 4.56 5.36
C LYS A 31 -8.34 3.25 4.68
N GLY A 32 -8.32 2.13 5.41
CA GLY A 32 -8.58 0.81 4.83
C GLY A 32 -7.59 0.48 3.72
N PHE A 33 -6.30 0.76 3.95
CA PHE A 33 -5.23 0.45 3.00
C PHE A 33 -5.37 -1.01 2.52
N PRO A 34 -5.25 -1.28 1.21
CA PRO A 34 -5.37 -2.63 0.64
C PRO A 34 -4.26 -3.54 1.18
N ALA A 35 -4.54 -4.13 2.33
CA ALA A 35 -3.64 -4.96 3.10
C ALA A 35 -4.24 -6.34 3.17
N HIS A 36 -3.73 -7.26 2.37
CA HIS A 36 -4.22 -8.63 2.36
C HIS A 36 -3.68 -9.34 3.61
N ARG A 37 -4.55 -9.50 4.62
CA ARG A 37 -4.20 -10.16 5.88
C ARG A 37 -4.13 -11.68 5.67
N VAL A 38 -2.93 -12.19 5.48
CA VAL A 38 -2.66 -13.63 5.45
C VAL A 38 -2.21 -14.07 6.84
N GLY A 39 -3.19 -14.44 7.67
CA GLY A 39 -2.96 -14.87 9.05
C GLY A 39 -2.45 -13.73 9.95
N ARG A 40 -1.20 -13.86 10.43
CA ARG A 40 -0.52 -12.84 11.26
C ARG A 40 0.27 -11.82 10.44
N LEU A 41 0.45 -12.07 9.14
CA LEU A 41 1.27 -11.23 8.25
C LEU A 41 0.39 -10.45 7.29
N LEU A 42 0.74 -9.18 7.07
CA LEU A 42 0.17 -8.38 6.00
C LEU A 42 0.98 -8.61 4.73
N ARG A 43 0.30 -9.00 3.67
CA ARG A 43 0.82 -9.10 2.31
C ARG A 43 0.14 -8.05 1.45
N PHE A 44 0.90 -7.45 0.55
CA PHE A 44 0.42 -6.40 -0.32
C PHE A 44 0.65 -6.81 -1.76
N GLN A 45 -0.26 -6.40 -2.64
CA GLN A 45 -0.05 -6.48 -4.07
C GLN A 45 0.32 -5.09 -4.56
N LEU A 46 1.44 -4.98 -5.30
CA LEU A 46 1.91 -3.69 -5.80
C LEU A 46 0.85 -2.99 -6.67
N SER A 47 0.14 -3.74 -7.52
CA SER A 47 -0.93 -3.20 -8.37
C SER A 47 -2.05 -2.54 -7.57
N GLU A 48 -2.52 -3.17 -6.49
CA GLU A 48 -3.60 -2.64 -5.65
C GLU A 48 -3.13 -1.43 -4.83
N VAL A 49 -1.87 -1.44 -4.40
CA VAL A 49 -1.25 -0.32 -3.67
C VAL A 49 -1.05 0.90 -4.59
N ASP A 50 -0.62 0.68 -5.82
CA ASP A 50 -0.42 1.75 -6.80
C ASP A 50 -1.76 2.41 -7.15
N GLU A 51 -2.78 1.61 -7.48
CA GLU A 51 -4.14 2.10 -7.73
C GLU A 51 -4.70 2.87 -6.53
N TRP A 52 -4.53 2.34 -5.31
CA TRP A 52 -4.94 3.05 -4.10
C TRP A 52 -4.17 4.37 -3.92
N SER A 53 -2.88 4.40 -4.21
CA SER A 53 -2.07 5.62 -4.11
C SER A 53 -2.54 6.68 -5.12
N GLU A 54 -2.84 6.26 -6.35
CA GLU A 54 -3.44 7.11 -7.37
C GLU A 54 -4.83 7.62 -6.95
N GLU A 55 -5.67 6.76 -6.38
CA GLU A 55 -6.98 7.15 -5.85
C GLU A 55 -6.83 8.15 -4.69
N GLN A 56 -5.87 7.95 -3.78
CA GLN A 56 -5.61 8.90 -2.68
C GLN A 56 -5.12 10.25 -3.19
N ARG A 57 -4.27 10.25 -4.22
CA ARG A 57 -3.84 11.47 -4.90
C ARG A 57 -5.03 12.24 -5.45
N TRP A 58 -6.06 11.55 -5.94
CA TRP A 58 -7.29 12.17 -6.43
C TRP A 58 -8.28 12.55 -5.32
N ARG A 59 -8.39 11.79 -4.22
CA ARG A 59 -9.25 12.11 -3.07
C ARG A 59 -8.89 13.42 -2.36
N GLY A 60 -7.65 13.92 -2.55
CA GLY A 60 -7.21 15.24 -2.11
C GLY A 60 -7.63 16.40 -3.02
N CYS A 61 -8.10 16.13 -4.25
CA CYS A 61 -8.69 17.13 -5.14
C CYS A 61 -10.16 17.38 -4.79
N ARG A 62 -10.39 18.01 -3.65
CA ARG A 62 -11.59 18.82 -3.43
C ARG A 62 -11.17 20.29 -3.62
N VAL A 63 -11.14 20.73 -4.87
CA VAL A 63 -11.25 22.16 -5.22
C VAL A 63 -12.73 22.49 -5.33
#